data_AF-A0A537R5N0-F1
#
_entry.id   AF-A0A537R5N0-F1
#
_cell.length_a   1.000
_cell.length_b   1.000
_cell.length_c   1.000
_cell.angle_alpha   90.00
_cell.angle_beta   90.00
_cell.angle_gamma   90.00
#
_symmetry.space_group_name_H-M   'P 1'
#
loop_
_entity.id
_entity.type
_entity.pdbx_description
1 polymer ?
#
loop_
_entity_poly.entity_id
_entity_poly.type
_entity_poly.pdbx_seq_one_letter_code
_entity_poly.pdbx_strand_id
1 'polypeptide(L)'
;MTTERFLAFLDPAEESALLAAAPVKTYAPGEVVLERNVPLRAIFVVDEGSVRVERDDGGHVITLAVLGPGQFFGEMSFVDGAPTSATVVA
;
A
#
# COMPACT_ATOMS: atom_id res chain seq x y z
N MET A 1 -3.30 -1.79 -19.82
CA MET A 1 -2.55 -2.41 -18.72
C MET A 1 -3.57 -3.10 -17.83
N THR A 2 -3.49 -4.42 -17.69
CA THR A 2 -4.44 -5.21 -16.91
C THR A 2 -4.19 -4.92 -15.44
N THR A 3 -5.14 -4.31 -14.74
CA THR A 3 -5.08 -4.17 -13.28
C THR A 3 -5.18 -5.58 -12.69
N GLU A 4 -4.07 -6.15 -12.25
CA GLU A 4 -4.10 -7.40 -11.50
C GLU A 4 -4.84 -7.17 -10.19
N ARG A 5 -5.97 -7.86 -10.01
CA ARG A 5 -6.78 -7.75 -8.81
C ARG A 5 -6.08 -8.55 -7.72
N PHE A 6 -5.48 -7.86 -6.75
CA PHE A 6 -4.75 -8.49 -5.64
C PHE A 6 -5.61 -9.51 -4.86
N LEU A 7 -6.92 -9.26 -4.78
CA LEU A 7 -7.92 -10.14 -4.14
C LEU A 7 -8.67 -11.04 -5.15
N ALA A 8 -8.06 -11.39 -6.29
CA ALA A 8 -8.69 -12.27 -7.29
C ALA A 8 -9.10 -13.65 -6.75
N PHE A 9 -8.54 -14.07 -5.62
CA PHE A 9 -8.85 -15.34 -4.96
C PHE A 9 -10.07 -15.28 -4.03
N LEU A 10 -10.56 -14.07 -3.72
CA LEU A 10 -11.79 -13.88 -2.94
C LEU A 10 -12.99 -13.75 -3.88
N ASP A 11 -14.11 -14.32 -3.47
CA ASP A 11 -15.39 -14.02 -4.12
C ASP A 11 -15.82 -12.57 -3.82
N PRO A 12 -16.76 -11.98 -4.58
CA PRO A 12 -17.17 -10.59 -4.38
C PRO A 12 -17.74 -10.28 -2.99
N ALA A 13 -18.36 -11.26 -2.32
CA ALA A 13 -18.91 -11.08 -0.99
C ALA A 13 -17.80 -11.10 0.07
N GLU A 14 -16.82 -11.99 -0.09
CA GLU A 14 -15.61 -12.04 0.75
C GLU A 14 -14.76 -10.77 0.62
N GLU A 15 -14.56 -10.30 -0.61
CA GLU A 15 -13.85 -9.04 -0.90
C GLU A 15 -14.57 -7.85 -0.23
N SER A 16 -15.90 -7.76 -0.40
CA SER A 16 -16.71 -6.71 0.22
C SER A 16 -16.67 -6.77 1.76
N ALA A 17 -16.77 -7.97 2.35
CA ALA A 17 -16.68 -8.14 3.79
C ALA A 17 -15.31 -7.76 4.35
N LEU A 18 -14.22 -8.09 3.64
CA LEU A 18 -12.86 -7.73 4.02
C LEU A 18 -12.65 -6.21 3.98
N LEU A 19 -13.09 -5.55 2.91
CA LEU A 19 -12.99 -4.10 2.76
C LEU A 19 -13.84 -3.37 3.81
N ALA A 20 -15.05 -3.85 4.09
CA ALA A 20 -15.93 -3.28 5.10
C ALA A 20 -15.38 -3.42 6.53
N ALA A 21 -14.55 -4.43 6.80
CA ALA A 21 -13.89 -4.63 8.08
C ALA A 21 -12.58 -3.83 8.24
N ALA A 22 -12.04 -3.28 7.14
CA ALA A 22 -10.78 -2.55 7.17
C ALA A 22 -10.97 -1.15 7.78
N PRO A 23 -10.14 -0.75 8.77
CA PRO A 23 -10.22 0.59 9.35
C PRO A 23 -9.74 1.63 8.34
N VAL A 24 -10.53 2.69 8.16
CA VAL A 24 -10.17 3.83 7.29
C VAL A 24 -9.18 4.75 7.99
N LYS A 25 -8.15 5.18 7.27
CA LYS A 25 -7.20 6.20 7.69
C LYS A 25 -7.06 7.24 6.58
N THR A 26 -7.05 8.51 6.96
CA THR A 26 -6.90 9.64 6.04
C THR A 26 -5.56 10.33 6.30
N TYR A 27 -4.91 10.74 5.22
CA TYR A 27 -3.62 11.40 5.22
C TYR A 27 -3.69 12.65 4.36
N ALA A 28 -3.05 13.73 4.79
CA ALA A 28 -2.88 14.94 4.00
C ALA A 28 -1.79 14.74 2.91
N PRO A 29 -1.82 15.50 1.81
CA PRO A 29 -0.79 15.41 0.78
C PRO A 29 0.62 15.62 1.35
N GLY A 30 1.53 14.70 1.06
CA GLY A 30 2.91 14.70 1.55
C GLY A 30 3.13 13.99 2.89
N GLU A 31 2.08 13.50 3.56
CA GLU A 31 2.26 12.72 4.79
C GLU A 31 2.78 11.31 4.52
N VAL A 32 3.68 10.84 5.38
CA VAL A 32 4.21 9.48 5.31
C VAL A 32 3.14 8.52 5.84
N VAL A 33 2.67 7.63 4.97
CA VAL A 33 1.71 6.57 5.28
C VAL A 33 2.43 5.35 5.83
N LEU A 34 3.60 5.03 5.27
CA LEU A 34 4.44 3.89 5.64
C LEU A 34 5.91 4.26 5.52
N GLU A 35 6.69 4.06 6.58
CA GLU A 35 8.14 4.25 6.54
C GLU A 35 8.85 3.00 5.99
N ARG A 36 10.00 3.18 5.34
CA ARG A 36 10.88 2.07 4.93
C ARG A 36 11.61 1.45 6.14
N ASN A 37 11.94 0.17 6.06
CA ASN A 37 12.69 -0.60 7.04
C ASN A 37 12.00 -0.74 8.41
N VAL A 38 10.67 -0.62 8.46
CA VAL A 38 9.89 -0.88 9.68
C VAL A 38 9.19 -2.24 9.58
N PRO A 39 9.03 -2.98 10.70
CA PRO A 39 8.16 -4.16 10.70
C PRO A 39 6.72 -3.77 10.39
N LEU A 40 6.07 -4.50 9.49
CA LEU A 40 4.68 -4.28 9.11
C LEU A 40 3.90 -5.58 9.16
N ARG A 41 2.72 -5.55 9.82
CA ARG A 41 1.75 -6.65 9.82
C ARG A 41 0.38 -6.15 9.38
N ALA A 42 0.35 -5.39 8.29
CA ALA A 42 -0.85 -4.88 7.67
C ALA A 42 -0.65 -4.77 6.15
N ILE A 43 -1.76 -4.82 5.42
CA ILE A 43 -1.83 -4.50 4.00
C ILE A 43 -2.75 -3.29 3.89
N PHE A 44 -2.44 -2.37 2.98
CA PHE A 44 -3.24 -1.20 2.70
C PHE A 44 -3.86 -1.30 1.32
N VAL A 45 -5.03 -0.69 1.14
CA VAL A 45 -5.67 -0.42 -0.14
C VAL A 45 -5.92 1.08 -0.23
N VAL A 46 -5.66 1.67 -1.38
CA VAL A 46 -6.04 3.07 -1.62
C VAL A 46 -7.54 3.10 -1.90
N ASP A 47 -8.30 3.78 -1.06
CA ASP A 47 -9.74 3.97 -1.24
C ASP A 47 -10.01 5.19 -2.14
N GLU A 48 -9.43 6.34 -1.78
CA GLU A 48 -9.48 7.59 -2.53
C GLU A 48 -8.10 8.25 -2.61
N GLY A 49 -7.89 9.09 -3.65
CA GLY A 49 -6.63 9.80 -3.86
C GLY A 49 -5.55 8.94 -4.49
N SER A 50 -4.28 9.23 -4.16
CA SER A 50 -3.13 8.48 -4.65
C SER A 50 -1.99 8.52 -3.64
N VAL A 51 -1.15 7.50 -3.64
CA VAL A 51 0.11 7.49 -2.88
C VAL A 51 1.30 7.26 -3.80
N ARG A 52 2.46 7.81 -3.44
CA ARG A 52 3.73 7.54 -4.09
C ARG A 52 4.52 6.54 -3.25
N VAL A 53 5.00 5.48 -3.91
CA VAL A 53 5.99 4.55 -3.35
C VAL A 53 7.37 5.05 -3.75
N GLU A 54 8.22 5.31 -2.77
CA GLU A 54 9.54 5.88 -2.99
C GLU A 54 10.63 5.21 -2.16
N ARG A 55 11.86 5.30 -2.64
CA ARG A 55 13.04 4.83 -1.93
C ARG A 55 14.13 5.90 -2.01
N ASP A 56 14.79 6.15 -0.89
CA ASP A 56 16.06 6.88 -0.88
C ASP A 56 17.20 5.97 -1.33
N ASP A 57 17.94 6.42 -2.34
CA ASP A 57 19.17 5.82 -2.83
C ASP A 57 20.32 6.83 -2.74
N GLY A 58 20.97 6.87 -1.58
CA GLY A 58 22.13 7.74 -1.36
C GLY A 58 21.81 9.23 -1.30
N GLY A 59 20.66 9.60 -0.74
CA GLY A 59 20.19 11.00 -0.66
C GLY A 59 19.36 11.45 -1.87
N HIS A 60 19.10 10.55 -2.82
CA HIS A 60 18.21 10.78 -3.95
C HIS A 60 16.92 9.97 -3.77
N VAL A 61 15.79 10.68 -3.68
CA VAL A 61 14.48 10.04 -3.62
C VAL A 61 14.05 9.62 -5.03
N ILE A 62 13.81 8.32 -5.20
CA ILE A 62 13.36 7.72 -6.45
C ILE A 62 11.92 7.25 -6.27
N THR A 63 11.02 7.74 -7.15
CA THR A 63 9.66 7.21 -7.28
C THR A 63 9.68 5.85 -7.94
N LEU A 64 9.21 4.82 -7.24
CA LEU A 64 9.09 3.46 -7.76
C LEU A 64 7.73 3.24 -8.43
N ALA A 65 6.67 3.77 -7.83
CA ALA A 65 5.30 3.67 -8.33
C ALA A 65 4.43 4.81 -7.79
N VAL A 66 3.31 5.05 -8.47
CA VAL A 66 2.18 5.83 -7.96
C VAL A 66 0.96 4.92 -7.97
N LEU A 67 0.30 4.79 -6.83
CA LEU A 67 -0.82 3.89 -6.62
C LEU A 67 -2.09 4.72 -6.41
N GLY A 68 -3.14 4.40 -7.16
CA GLY A 68 -4.46 5.01 -7.04
C GLY A 68 -5.51 4.02 -6.49
N PRO A 69 -6.80 4.40 -6.54
CA PRO A 69 -7.88 3.63 -5.93
C PRO A 69 -7.91 2.16 -6.35
N GLY A 70 -8.11 1.27 -5.37
CA GLY A 70 -8.12 -0.19 -5.54
C GLY A 70 -6.74 -0.85 -5.63
N GLN A 71 -5.65 -0.09 -5.64
CA GLN A 71 -4.29 -0.64 -5.60
C GLN A 71 -3.81 -0.84 -4.16
N PHE A 72 -3.02 -1.88 -3.95
CA PHE A 72 -2.55 -2.32 -2.64
C PHE A 72 -1.05 -2.02 -2.43
N PHE A 73 -0.64 -1.88 -1.18
CA PHE A 73 0.77 -1.80 -0.78
C PHE A 73 1.00 -2.38 0.63
N GLY A 74 2.27 -2.71 0.93
CA GLY A 74 2.68 -3.31 2.21
C GLY A 74 2.55 -4.83 2.28
N GLU A 75 2.05 -5.44 1.22
CA GLU A 75 1.85 -6.87 1.04
C GLU A 75 3.14 -7.69 1.12
N MET A 76 4.26 -7.16 0.61
CA MET A 76 5.54 -7.87 0.64
C MET A 76 5.94 -8.22 2.08
N SER A 77 6.03 -7.21 2.93
CA SER A 77 6.37 -7.37 4.36
C SER A 77 5.35 -8.20 5.12
N PHE A 78 4.08 -8.12 4.74
CA PHE A 78 3.03 -8.94 5.36
C PHE A 78 3.25 -10.44 5.08
N VAL A 79 3.65 -10.79 3.85
CA VAL A 79 3.81 -12.19 3.40
C VAL A 79 5.12 -12.80 3.87
N ASP A 80 6.24 -12.11 3.70
CA ASP A 80 7.58 -12.67 3.98
C ASP A 80 8.10 -12.35 5.40
N GLY A 81 7.45 -11.41 6.11
CA GLY A 81 7.85 -10.96 7.44
C GLY A 81 9.09 -10.06 7.45
N ALA A 82 9.62 -9.67 6.29
CA ALA A 82 10.73 -8.75 6.17
C ALA A 82 10.27 -7.31 6.44
N PRO A 83 11.17 -6.41 6.90
CA PRO A 83 10.87 -4.99 7.00
C PRO A 83 10.42 -4.38 5.67
N THR A 84 9.67 -3.28 5.74
CA THR A 84 9.14 -2.57 4.56
C THR A 84 10.24 -2.20 3.57
N SER A 85 9.99 -2.49 2.29
CA SER A 85 10.98 -2.35 1.22
C SER A 85 11.14 -0.91 0.71
N ALA A 86 10.14 -0.06 0.95
CA ALA A 86 10.02 1.32 0.48
C ALA A 86 9.19 2.18 1.45
N THR A 87 9.28 3.50 1.29
CA THR A 87 8.43 4.49 1.96
C THR A 87 7.21 4.75 1.09
N VAL A 88 6.04 4.99 1.69
CA VAL A 88 4.80 5.37 1.00
C VAL A 88 4.33 6.71 1.52
N VAL A 89 4.05 7.64 0.61
CA VAL A 89 3.69 9.03 0.89
C VAL A 89 2.36 9.37 0.19
N ALA A 90 1.45 10.05 0.87
CA ALA A 90 0.18 10.53 0.32
C ALA A 90 0.33 11.72 -0.65
#